data_AF-A0A1S1CM39-F1
#
_entry.id   AF-A0A1S1CM39-F1
#
_cell.length_a   1.000
_cell.length_b   1.000
_cell.length_c   1.000
_cell.angle_alpha   90.00
_cell.angle_beta   90.00
_cell.angle_gamma   90.00
#
_symmetry.space_group_name_H-M   'P 1'
#
loop_
_entity.id
_entity.type
_entity.pdbx_description
1 polymer ?
#
loop_
_entity_poly.entity_id
_entity_poly.type
_entity_poly.pdbx_seq_one_letter_code
_entity_poly.pdbx_strand_id
1 'polypeptide(L)'
;MHQRQDLLEHLRQVMQLVDRAAPWADSMKSAQKAYVAAVPEPPRIKLKRLFVACFKLIPWTYLASSIIMLIAYLRYLYANPQIHSSDIPWHTIHVPAIVSAIVIAALWWSLMYFVAYPLAAAKVERENNKRRAHNDSVWSDYEEPAIAELSKVHNEYMERFSHWFPEDYLYPNAADTLYKYVRQGRTYTLQEALNLYEQERHQLWVRLSMEEQARETRIHNAIVEDMMDKQLYEQRRANVLLSGILVATTATAVAASAPRYHYHYHY
;
A
#
# COMPACT_ATOMS: atom_id res chain seq x y z
N MET A 1 -32.82 42.15 27.28
CA MET A 1 -32.20 41.05 28.07
C MET A 1 -32.85 39.70 27.81
N HIS A 2 -34.18 39.59 27.66
CA HIS A 2 -34.87 38.32 27.38
C HIS A 2 -34.41 37.60 26.09
N GLN A 3 -34.28 38.32 24.97
CA GLN A 3 -33.89 37.72 23.68
C GLN A 3 -32.53 36.98 23.70
N ARG A 4 -31.57 37.43 24.53
CA ARG A 4 -30.28 36.76 24.72
C ARG A 4 -30.42 35.48 25.56
N GLN A 5 -31.26 35.51 26.58
CA GLN A 5 -31.51 34.35 27.44
C GLN A 5 -32.23 33.25 26.64
N ASP A 6 -33.19 33.63 25.80
CA ASP A 6 -33.91 32.70 24.92
C ASP A 6 -32.96 32.06 23.90
N LEU A 7 -32.07 32.85 23.28
CA LEU A 7 -31.05 32.33 22.36
C LEU A 7 -30.07 31.37 23.06
N LEU A 8 -29.65 31.68 24.29
CA LEU A 8 -28.79 30.80 25.07
C LEU A 8 -29.44 29.45 25.36
N GLU A 9 -30.73 29.46 25.69
CA GLU A 9 -31.47 28.24 25.96
C GLU A 9 -31.66 27.42 24.68
N HIS A 10 -32.00 28.04 23.56
CA HIS A 10 -32.11 27.36 22.27
C HIS A 10 -30.77 26.78 21.80
N LEU A 11 -29.67 27.52 21.92
CA LEU A 11 -28.33 27.02 21.58
C LEU A 11 -27.89 25.88 22.50
N ARG A 12 -28.27 25.93 23.79
CA ARG A 12 -28.03 24.83 24.72
C ARG A 12 -28.76 23.56 24.28
N GLN A 13 -29.99 23.66 23.81
CA GLN A 13 -30.75 22.51 23.30
C GLN A 13 -30.10 21.91 22.05
N VAL A 14 -29.64 22.76 21.11
CA VAL A 14 -28.89 22.31 19.92
C VAL A 14 -27.60 21.60 20.34
N MET A 15 -26.85 22.18 21.29
CA MET A 15 -25.62 21.57 21.81
C MET A 15 -25.90 20.19 22.43
N GLN A 16 -26.96 20.05 23.24
CA GLN A 16 -27.36 18.76 23.81
C GLN A 16 -27.74 17.72 22.74
N LEU A 17 -28.39 18.15 21.66
CA LEU A 17 -28.74 17.28 20.54
C LEU A 17 -27.48 16.80 19.80
N VAL A 18 -26.55 17.71 19.54
CA VAL A 18 -25.27 17.42 18.89
C VAL A 18 -24.38 16.53 19.77
N ASP A 19 -24.30 16.79 21.07
CA ASP A 19 -23.55 15.97 22.03
C ASP A 19 -24.13 14.55 22.13
N ARG A 20 -25.45 14.40 21.97
CA ARG A 20 -26.10 13.08 21.91
C ARG A 20 -25.73 12.33 20.63
N ALA A 21 -25.64 13.02 19.49
CA ALA A 21 -25.29 12.40 18.20
C ALA A 21 -23.79 12.09 18.05
N ALA A 22 -22.91 12.89 18.69
CA ALA A 22 -21.46 12.75 18.58
C ALA A 22 -20.93 11.32 18.82
N PRO A 23 -21.27 10.61 19.91
CA PRO A 23 -20.76 9.25 20.14
C PRO A 23 -21.24 8.25 19.07
N TRP A 24 -22.44 8.44 18.52
CA TRP A 24 -22.98 7.57 17.47
C TRP A 24 -22.31 7.82 16.12
N ALA A 25 -22.01 9.08 15.80
CA ALA A 25 -21.22 9.42 14.62
C ALA A 25 -19.79 8.85 14.70
N ASP A 26 -19.18 8.89 15.88
CA ASP A 26 -17.87 8.26 16.12
C ASP A 26 -17.94 6.74 16.04
N SER A 27 -19.02 6.13 16.55
CA SER A 27 -19.31 4.70 16.43
C SER A 27 -19.47 4.27 14.97
N MET A 28 -20.16 5.07 14.13
CA MET A 28 -20.25 4.82 12.69
C MET A 28 -18.87 4.85 12.02
N LYS A 29 -18.04 5.82 12.37
CA LYS A 29 -16.68 5.94 11.82
C LYS A 29 -15.77 4.80 12.26
N SER A 30 -15.92 4.31 13.49
CA SER A 30 -15.17 3.15 13.98
C SER A 30 -15.66 1.85 13.34
N ALA A 31 -16.97 1.67 13.16
CA ALA A 31 -17.56 0.55 12.44
C ALA A 31 -17.07 0.51 10.99
N GLN A 32 -17.05 1.67 10.30
CA GLN A 32 -16.55 1.77 8.92
C GLN A 32 -15.08 1.29 8.80
N LYS A 33 -14.24 1.58 9.80
CA LYS A 33 -12.85 1.13 9.86
C LYS A 33 -12.70 -0.34 10.24
N ALA A 34 -13.67 -0.90 10.97
CA ALA A 34 -13.67 -2.29 11.41
C ALA A 34 -14.06 -3.26 10.29
N TYR A 35 -14.75 -2.79 9.24
CA TYR A 35 -15.09 -3.65 8.10
C TYR A 35 -13.86 -4.25 7.42
N VAL A 36 -13.91 -5.56 7.22
CA VAL A 36 -12.85 -6.30 6.56
C VAL A 36 -13.29 -6.67 5.15
N ALA A 37 -12.46 -6.31 4.16
CA ALA A 37 -12.68 -6.70 2.77
C ALA A 37 -12.63 -8.22 2.59
N ALA A 38 -13.42 -8.75 1.66
CA ALA A 38 -13.37 -10.15 1.29
C ALA A 38 -11.99 -10.51 0.72
N VAL A 39 -11.52 -11.73 1.02
CA VAL A 39 -10.36 -12.31 0.35
C VAL A 39 -10.74 -12.56 -1.11
N PRO A 40 -9.91 -12.09 -2.06
CA PRO A 40 -10.16 -12.34 -3.47
C PRO A 40 -10.18 -13.85 -3.73
N GLU A 41 -11.15 -14.30 -4.54
CA GLU A 41 -11.20 -15.70 -4.95
C GLU A 41 -9.87 -16.10 -5.62
N PRO A 42 -9.38 -17.33 -5.38
CA PRO A 42 -8.21 -17.81 -6.09
C PRO A 42 -8.51 -17.75 -7.59
N PRO A 43 -7.55 -17.31 -8.42
CA PRO A 43 -7.81 -17.18 -9.85
C PRO A 43 -8.25 -18.54 -10.38
N ARG A 44 -9.49 -18.62 -10.89
CA ARG A 44 -10.01 -19.82 -11.56
C ARG A 44 -8.95 -20.31 -12.53
N ILE A 45 -8.44 -21.53 -12.31
CA ILE A 45 -7.43 -22.09 -13.20
C ILE A 45 -8.11 -22.31 -14.55
N LYS A 46 -7.91 -21.37 -15.47
CA LYS A 46 -8.45 -21.46 -16.82
C LYS A 46 -7.89 -22.73 -17.46
N LEU A 47 -8.75 -23.51 -18.10
CA LEU A 47 -8.37 -24.76 -18.79
C LEU A 47 -7.13 -24.55 -19.69
N LYS A 48 -7.05 -23.39 -20.35
CA LYS A 48 -5.90 -22.99 -21.18
C LYS A 48 -4.58 -22.89 -20.40
N ARG A 49 -4.57 -22.37 -19.17
CA ARG A 49 -3.35 -22.26 -18.35
C ARG A 49 -2.91 -23.63 -17.81
N LEU A 50 -3.88 -24.46 -17.44
CA LEU A 50 -3.63 -25.84 -17.00
C LEU A 50 -3.08 -26.69 -18.15
N PHE A 51 -3.63 -26.52 -19.36
CA PHE A 51 -3.13 -27.13 -20.59
C PHE A 51 -1.68 -26.72 -20.89
N VAL A 52 -1.36 -25.43 -20.80
CA VAL A 52 0.02 -24.93 -20.97
C VAL A 52 0.96 -25.52 -19.92
N ALA A 53 0.53 -25.63 -18.67
CA ALA A 53 1.33 -26.24 -17.60
C ALA A 53 1.59 -27.73 -17.86
N CYS A 54 0.58 -28.47 -18.35
CA CYS A 54 0.73 -29.87 -18.70
C CYS A 54 1.68 -30.08 -19.89
N PHE A 55 1.58 -29.25 -20.93
CA PHE A 55 2.52 -29.27 -22.04
C PHE A 55 3.97 -29.00 -21.60
N LYS A 56 4.17 -28.14 -20.60
CA LYS A 56 5.51 -27.90 -20.02
C LYS A 56 6.04 -29.07 -19.19
N LEU A 57 5.15 -29.90 -18.63
CA LEU A 57 5.52 -31.08 -17.83
C LEU A 57 5.86 -32.31 -18.67
N ILE A 58 5.30 -32.43 -19.88
CA ILE A 58 5.54 -33.57 -20.79
C ILE A 58 7.03 -33.78 -21.09
N PRO A 59 7.85 -32.77 -21.43
CA PRO A 59 9.29 -32.95 -21.66
C PRO A 59 10.05 -33.47 -20.43
N TRP A 60 9.72 -32.95 -19.24
CA TRP A 60 10.38 -33.35 -17.99
C TRP A 60 10.01 -34.78 -17.58
N THR A 61 8.73 -35.13 -17.71
CA THR A 61 8.24 -36.48 -17.42
C THR A 61 8.75 -37.50 -18.45
N TYR A 62 8.89 -37.10 -19.71
CA TYR A 62 9.52 -37.90 -20.74
C TYR A 62 11.01 -38.14 -20.47
N LEU A 63 11.76 -37.11 -20.08
CA LEU A 63 13.17 -37.26 -19.72
C LEU A 63 13.35 -38.24 -18.55
N ALA A 64 12.57 -38.06 -17.48
CA ALA A 64 12.60 -38.95 -16.32
C ALA A 64 12.21 -40.39 -16.69
N SER A 65 11.15 -40.57 -17.48
CA SER A 65 10.70 -41.90 -17.91
C SER A 65 11.72 -42.59 -18.84
N SER A 66 12.35 -41.84 -19.73
CA SER A 66 13.39 -42.34 -20.62
C SER A 66 14.62 -42.83 -19.84
N ILE A 67 15.02 -42.12 -18.77
CA ILE A 67 16.11 -42.56 -17.91
C ILE A 67 15.75 -43.85 -17.16
N ILE A 68 14.53 -43.94 -16.62
CA ILE A 68 14.05 -45.15 -15.94
C ILE A 68 14.04 -46.36 -16.89
N MET A 69 13.52 -46.17 -18.11
CA MET A 69 13.51 -47.23 -19.12
C MET A 69 14.92 -47.61 -19.58
N LEU A 70 15.84 -46.65 -19.73
CA LEU A 70 17.24 -46.92 -20.06
C LEU A 70 17.92 -47.77 -18.97
N ILE A 71 17.67 -47.49 -17.70
CA ILE A 71 18.20 -48.27 -16.58
C ILE A 71 17.62 -49.69 -16.59
N ALA A 72 16.30 -49.82 -16.77
CA ALA A 72 15.64 -51.12 -16.88
C ALA A 72 16.19 -51.94 -18.06
N TYR A 73 16.46 -51.27 -19.18
CA TYR A 73 17.04 -51.85 -20.38
C TYR A 73 18.48 -52.35 -20.17
N LEU A 74 19.34 -51.54 -19.57
CA LEU A 74 20.73 -51.94 -19.26
C LEU A 74 20.75 -53.16 -18.32
N ARG A 75 19.84 -53.21 -17.34
CA ARG A 75 19.66 -54.39 -16.48
C ARG A 75 19.22 -55.63 -17.28
N TYR A 76 18.32 -55.46 -18.25
CA TYR A 76 17.85 -56.54 -19.10
C TYR A 76 18.96 -57.13 -19.99
N LEU A 77 19.81 -56.28 -20.60
CA LEU A 77 20.96 -56.73 -21.39
C LEU A 77 22.02 -57.42 -20.52
N TYR A 78 22.29 -56.90 -19.32
CA TYR A 78 23.21 -57.56 -18.38
C TYR A 78 22.73 -58.97 -17.99
N ALA A 79 21.41 -59.14 -17.81
CA ALA A 79 20.82 -60.44 -17.52
C ALA A 79 20.75 -61.38 -18.75
N ASN A 80 20.81 -60.84 -19.98
CA ASN A 80 20.68 -61.59 -21.22
C ASN A 80 21.84 -61.23 -22.19
N PRO A 81 23.07 -61.72 -21.94
CA PRO A 81 24.27 -61.31 -22.69
C PRO A 81 24.29 -61.75 -24.17
N GLN A 82 23.28 -62.52 -24.59
CA GLN A 82 23.17 -63.12 -25.93
C GLN A 82 22.48 -62.18 -26.92
N ILE A 83 21.84 -61.13 -26.41
CA ILE A 83 21.10 -60.13 -27.18
C ILE A 83 22.00 -58.91 -27.36
N HIS A 84 22.25 -58.49 -28.60
CA HIS A 84 23.06 -57.30 -28.87
C HIS A 84 22.18 -56.06 -28.86
N SER A 85 22.75 -54.93 -28.40
CA SER A 85 22.03 -53.66 -28.30
C SER A 85 21.55 -53.12 -29.66
N SER A 86 22.18 -53.55 -30.75
CA SER A 86 21.80 -53.23 -32.14
C SER A 86 20.50 -53.88 -32.59
N ASP A 87 20.11 -54.98 -31.95
CA ASP A 87 18.98 -55.82 -32.40
C ASP A 87 17.64 -55.30 -31.86
N ILE A 88 17.70 -54.36 -30.92
CA ILE A 88 16.53 -53.83 -30.23
C ILE A 88 16.16 -52.47 -30.84
N PRO A 89 14.95 -52.35 -31.41
CA PRO A 89 14.54 -51.11 -32.04
C PRO A 89 14.47 -49.95 -31.05
N TRP A 90 14.91 -48.75 -31.48
CA TRP A 90 14.89 -47.54 -30.66
C TRP A 90 13.51 -47.24 -30.02
N HIS A 91 12.41 -47.56 -30.71
CA HIS A 91 11.05 -47.34 -30.23
C HIS A 91 10.68 -48.14 -28.97
N THR A 92 11.44 -49.18 -28.63
CA THR A 92 11.24 -50.03 -27.43
C THR A 92 11.39 -49.23 -26.12
N ILE A 93 12.23 -48.21 -26.13
CA ILE A 93 12.48 -47.32 -24.97
C ILE A 93 11.60 -46.06 -25.07
N HIS A 94 11.52 -45.46 -26.26
CA HIS A 94 10.90 -44.16 -26.42
C HIS A 94 9.36 -44.19 -26.40
N VAL A 95 8.71 -45.22 -26.96
CA VAL A 95 7.24 -45.30 -27.01
C VAL A 95 6.65 -45.46 -25.61
N PRO A 96 7.10 -46.39 -24.76
CA PRO A 96 6.55 -46.51 -23.40
C PRO A 96 6.92 -45.30 -22.54
N ALA A 97 8.08 -44.65 -22.77
CA ALA A 97 8.46 -43.41 -22.10
C ALA A 97 7.51 -42.24 -22.42
N ILE A 98 7.08 -42.10 -23.68
CA ILE A 98 6.08 -41.10 -24.10
C ILE A 98 4.72 -41.39 -23.47
N VAL A 99 4.25 -42.64 -23.53
CA VAL A 99 2.94 -43.04 -22.98
C VAL A 99 2.89 -42.78 -21.47
N SER A 100 3.92 -43.19 -20.73
CA SER A 100 4.00 -42.93 -19.28
C SER A 100 4.09 -41.45 -18.94
N ALA A 101 4.83 -40.65 -19.71
CA ALA A 101 4.91 -39.20 -19.53
C ALA A 101 3.53 -38.52 -19.68
N ILE A 102 2.75 -38.92 -20.70
CA ILE A 102 1.40 -38.41 -20.92
C ILE A 102 0.47 -38.80 -19.76
N VAL A 103 0.53 -40.05 -19.30
CA VAL A 103 -0.29 -40.53 -18.17
C VAL A 103 0.04 -39.77 -16.88
N ILE A 104 1.32 -39.57 -16.58
CA ILE A 104 1.77 -38.81 -15.39
C ILE A 104 1.29 -37.34 -15.48
N ALA A 105 1.42 -36.71 -16.65
CA ALA A 105 0.97 -35.34 -16.85
C ALA A 105 -0.56 -35.20 -16.69
N ALA A 106 -1.34 -36.16 -17.21
CA ALA A 106 -2.79 -36.18 -17.07
C ALA A 106 -3.25 -36.44 -15.62
N LEU A 107 -2.54 -37.31 -14.89
CA LEU A 107 -2.78 -37.55 -13.47
C LEU A 107 -2.50 -36.29 -12.65
N TRP A 108 -1.37 -35.63 -12.90
CA TRP A 108 -1.02 -34.37 -12.25
C TRP A 108 -2.04 -33.26 -12.54
N TRP A 109 -2.49 -33.14 -13.80
CA TRP A 109 -3.58 -32.23 -14.18
C TRP A 109 -4.80 -32.49 -13.31
N SER A 110 -5.27 -33.74 -13.31
CA SER A 110 -6.50 -34.14 -12.64
C SER A 110 -6.44 -33.82 -11.15
N LEU A 111 -5.29 -34.08 -10.50
CA LEU A 111 -5.06 -33.74 -9.10
C LEU A 111 -5.14 -32.22 -8.87
N MET A 112 -4.50 -31.41 -9.71
CA MET A 112 -4.53 -29.95 -9.57
C MET A 112 -5.94 -29.37 -9.75
N TYR A 113 -6.69 -29.90 -10.71
CA TYR A 113 -8.03 -29.38 -11.04
C TYR A 113 -9.10 -29.85 -10.06
N PHE A 114 -9.14 -31.15 -9.73
CA PHE A 114 -10.20 -31.73 -8.90
C PHE A 114 -9.90 -31.70 -7.39
N VAL A 115 -8.65 -31.50 -6.98
CA VAL A 115 -8.26 -31.52 -5.57
C VAL A 115 -7.69 -30.18 -5.14
N ALA A 116 -6.60 -29.72 -5.75
CA ALA A 116 -5.88 -28.54 -5.25
C ALA A 116 -6.72 -27.25 -5.38
N TYR A 117 -7.36 -27.04 -6.53
CA TYR A 117 -8.22 -25.87 -6.76
C TYR A 117 -9.42 -25.79 -5.81
N PRO A 118 -10.28 -26.82 -5.68
CA PRO A 118 -11.43 -26.74 -4.77
C PRO A 118 -11.01 -26.63 -3.30
N LEU A 119 -9.89 -27.22 -2.88
CA LEU A 119 -9.37 -27.01 -1.52
C LEU A 119 -8.97 -25.55 -1.27
N ALA A 120 -8.30 -24.92 -2.24
CA ALA A 120 -7.94 -23.51 -2.15
C ALA A 120 -9.19 -22.62 -2.13
N ALA A 121 -10.18 -22.91 -2.98
CA ALA A 121 -11.44 -22.19 -3.03
C ALA A 121 -12.23 -22.33 -1.71
N ALA A 122 -12.35 -23.55 -1.17
CA ALA A 122 -13.04 -23.80 0.09
C ALA A 122 -12.35 -23.13 1.28
N LYS A 123 -11.01 -23.03 1.27
CA LYS A 123 -10.27 -22.27 2.30
C LYS A 123 -10.63 -20.77 2.24
N VAL A 124 -10.65 -20.20 1.05
CA VAL A 124 -11.03 -18.78 0.85
C VAL A 124 -12.49 -18.56 1.22
N GLU A 125 -13.39 -19.48 0.87
CA GLU A 125 -14.81 -19.40 1.25
C GLU A 125 -15.00 -19.44 2.77
N ARG A 126 -14.31 -20.34 3.48
CA ARG A 126 -14.34 -20.37 4.95
C ARG A 126 -13.84 -19.08 5.58
N GLU A 127 -12.77 -18.51 5.04
CA GLU A 127 -12.23 -17.24 5.52
C GLU A 127 -13.20 -16.08 5.23
N ASN A 128 -13.80 -16.05 4.04
CA ASN A 128 -14.81 -15.08 3.67
C ASN A 128 -16.07 -15.20 4.52
N ASN A 129 -16.50 -16.42 4.88
CA ASN A 129 -17.62 -16.63 5.79
C ASN A 129 -17.33 -16.11 7.19
N LYS A 130 -16.10 -16.28 7.70
CA LYS A 130 -15.67 -15.67 8.97
C LYS A 130 -15.67 -14.14 8.90
N ARG A 131 -15.16 -13.57 7.80
CA ARG A 131 -15.15 -12.12 7.59
C ARG A 131 -16.57 -11.55 7.43
N ARG A 132 -17.46 -12.28 6.74
CA ARG A 132 -18.89 -11.94 6.64
C ARG A 132 -19.54 -11.95 8.02
N ALA A 133 -19.39 -13.02 8.79
CA ALA A 133 -19.92 -13.07 10.15
C ALA A 133 -19.38 -11.95 11.05
N HIS A 134 -18.09 -11.59 10.90
CA HIS A 134 -17.51 -10.44 11.59
C HIS A 134 -18.14 -9.12 11.13
N ASN A 135 -18.27 -8.90 9.82
CA ASN A 135 -18.91 -7.71 9.28
C ASN A 135 -20.39 -7.61 9.69
N ASP A 136 -21.11 -8.73 9.73
CA ASP A 136 -22.49 -8.83 10.21
C ASP A 136 -22.57 -8.47 11.71
N SER A 137 -21.60 -8.92 12.52
CA SER A 137 -21.52 -8.49 13.93
C SER A 137 -21.22 -6.99 14.07
N VAL A 138 -20.33 -6.44 13.24
CA VAL A 138 -20.02 -5.01 13.25
C VAL A 138 -21.26 -4.19 12.87
N TRP A 139 -22.02 -4.65 11.87
CA TRP A 139 -23.27 -4.04 11.48
C TRP A 139 -24.28 -4.04 12.64
N SER A 140 -24.55 -5.21 13.21
CA SER A 140 -25.56 -5.39 14.26
C SER A 140 -25.19 -4.67 15.57
N ASP A 141 -23.92 -4.66 15.95
CA ASP A 141 -23.48 -4.15 17.25
C ASP A 141 -23.25 -2.63 17.23
N TYR A 142 -22.87 -2.06 16.09
CA TYR A 142 -22.44 -0.66 16.00
C TYR A 142 -23.21 0.18 15.00
N GLU A 143 -23.43 -0.32 13.78
CA GLU A 143 -24.00 0.48 12.68
C GLU A 143 -25.52 0.60 12.78
N GLU A 144 -26.24 -0.51 12.97
CA GLU A 144 -27.69 -0.51 13.14
C GLU A 144 -28.19 0.39 14.29
N PRO A 145 -27.66 0.29 15.53
CA PRO A 145 -28.08 1.18 16.61
C PRO A 145 -27.69 2.63 16.36
N ALA A 146 -26.51 2.88 15.76
CA ALA A 146 -26.09 4.24 15.44
C ALA A 146 -26.96 4.88 14.36
N ILE A 147 -27.34 4.14 13.32
CA ILE A 147 -28.28 4.63 12.27
C ILE A 147 -29.63 4.96 12.90
N ALA A 148 -30.16 4.08 13.76
CA ALA A 148 -31.45 4.32 14.41
C ALA A 148 -31.42 5.58 15.30
N GLU A 149 -30.38 5.76 16.12
CA GLU A 149 -30.25 6.94 16.97
C GLU A 149 -29.95 8.23 16.18
N LEU A 150 -29.08 8.17 15.18
CA LEU A 150 -28.80 9.32 14.31
C LEU A 150 -30.05 9.74 13.51
N SER A 151 -30.87 8.78 13.06
CA SER A 151 -32.14 9.08 12.40
C SER A 151 -33.13 9.77 13.35
N LYS A 152 -33.23 9.34 14.61
CA LYS A 152 -34.05 10.02 15.62
C LYS A 152 -33.57 11.45 15.86
N VAL A 153 -32.25 11.64 16.03
CA VAL A 153 -31.66 12.98 16.23
C VAL A 153 -31.90 13.86 15.02
N HIS A 154 -31.76 13.33 13.80
CA HIS A 154 -32.04 14.06 12.57
C HIS A 154 -33.51 14.50 12.50
N ASN A 155 -34.45 13.61 12.82
CA ASN A 155 -35.87 13.96 12.86
C ASN A 155 -36.16 15.04 13.92
N GLU A 156 -35.58 14.91 15.12
CA GLU A 156 -35.69 15.91 16.18
C GLU A 156 -35.15 17.29 15.73
N TYR A 157 -34.02 17.30 14.99
CA TYR A 157 -33.48 18.50 14.37
C TYR A 157 -34.41 19.10 13.32
N MET A 158 -34.94 18.26 12.42
CA MET A 158 -35.83 18.70 11.36
C MET A 158 -37.12 19.31 11.88
N GLU A 159 -37.66 18.77 12.98
CA GLU A 159 -38.88 19.28 13.61
C GLU A 159 -38.64 20.56 14.41
N ARG A 160 -37.56 20.62 15.21
CA ARG A 160 -37.40 21.66 16.24
C ARG A 160 -36.45 22.79 15.87
N PHE A 161 -35.46 22.53 15.02
CA PHE A 161 -34.31 23.42 14.85
C PHE A 161 -34.04 23.85 13.41
N SER A 162 -34.46 23.07 12.41
CA SER A 162 -34.20 23.31 10.98
C SER A 162 -34.59 24.70 10.48
N HIS A 163 -35.63 25.30 11.06
CA HIS A 163 -36.17 26.59 10.62
C HIS A 163 -35.31 27.80 11.02
N TRP A 164 -34.37 27.64 11.97
CA TRP A 164 -33.58 28.76 12.48
C TRP A 164 -32.09 28.46 12.68
N PHE A 165 -31.71 27.20 12.93
CA PHE A 165 -30.32 26.80 13.11
C PHE A 165 -29.82 26.08 11.85
N PRO A 166 -28.78 26.58 11.16
CA PRO A 166 -28.35 25.99 9.89
C PRO A 166 -27.67 24.63 10.09
N GLU A 167 -27.98 23.68 9.19
CA GLU A 167 -27.48 22.30 9.24
C GLU A 167 -25.95 22.24 9.10
N ASP A 168 -25.37 23.15 8.33
CA ASP A 168 -23.92 23.26 8.12
C ASP A 168 -23.11 23.44 9.40
N TYR A 169 -23.76 23.84 10.51
CA TYR A 169 -23.14 24.05 11.82
C TYR A 169 -23.55 23.00 12.86
N LEU A 170 -24.21 21.91 12.45
CA LEU A 170 -24.71 20.85 13.32
C LEU A 170 -23.60 19.84 13.69
N TYR A 171 -22.53 20.32 14.32
CA TYR A 171 -21.43 19.50 14.82
C TYR A 171 -20.83 20.08 16.12
N PRO A 172 -20.20 19.25 16.98
CA PRO A 172 -19.91 19.63 18.37
C PRO A 172 -19.13 20.93 18.53
N ASN A 173 -18.09 21.12 17.71
CA ASN A 173 -17.24 22.30 17.75
C ASN A 173 -18.01 23.61 17.43
N ALA A 174 -18.82 23.62 16.36
CA ALA A 174 -19.58 24.82 16.01
C ALA A 174 -20.63 25.16 17.06
N ALA A 175 -21.45 24.18 17.48
CA ALA A 175 -22.51 24.41 18.45
C ALA A 175 -21.97 24.95 19.79
N ASP A 176 -20.89 24.35 20.32
CA ASP A 176 -20.23 24.80 21.55
C ASP A 176 -19.62 26.21 21.41
N THR A 177 -18.98 26.49 20.27
CA THR A 177 -18.36 27.80 20.02
C THR A 177 -19.41 28.91 19.91
N LEU A 178 -20.50 28.67 19.18
CA LEU A 178 -21.61 29.62 19.05
C LEU A 178 -22.27 29.89 20.41
N TYR A 179 -22.49 28.85 21.22
CA TYR A 179 -22.98 29.00 22.59
C TYR A 179 -22.04 29.85 23.45
N LYS A 180 -20.71 29.62 23.36
CA LYS A 180 -19.70 30.40 24.09
C LYS A 180 -19.72 31.88 23.70
N TYR A 181 -19.86 32.22 22.43
CA TYR A 181 -19.91 33.63 21.99
C TYR A 181 -21.09 34.38 22.62
N VAL A 182 -22.29 33.79 22.58
CA VAL A 182 -23.49 34.39 23.17
C VAL A 182 -23.38 34.44 24.71
N ARG A 183 -22.82 33.39 25.33
CA ARG A 183 -22.63 33.31 26.79
C ARG A 183 -21.65 34.36 27.30
N GLN A 184 -20.57 34.60 26.58
CA GLN A 184 -19.58 35.63 26.89
C GLN A 184 -20.06 37.04 26.52
N GLY A 185 -21.17 37.16 25.80
CA GLY A 185 -21.71 38.45 25.36
C GLY A 185 -20.91 39.05 24.20
N ARG A 186 -20.16 38.23 23.46
CA ARG A 186 -19.47 38.65 22.23
C ARG A 186 -20.48 38.91 21.09
N THR A 187 -21.61 38.22 21.12
CA THR A 187 -22.70 38.35 20.15
C THR A 187 -24.06 38.27 20.84
N TYR A 188 -25.08 38.85 20.22
CA TYR A 188 -26.45 38.88 20.75
C TYR A 188 -27.46 38.19 19.84
N THR A 189 -27.09 37.94 18.58
CA THR A 189 -27.89 37.20 17.61
C THR A 189 -27.16 35.97 17.09
N LEU A 190 -27.89 34.99 16.56
CA LEU A 190 -27.29 33.83 15.92
C LEU A 190 -26.47 34.22 14.70
N GLN A 191 -26.96 35.15 13.87
CA GLN A 191 -26.26 35.60 12.67
C GLN A 191 -24.90 36.23 13.01
N GLU A 192 -24.83 37.08 14.05
CA GLU A 192 -23.56 37.63 14.53
C GLU A 192 -22.61 36.53 15.01
N ALA A 193 -23.13 35.53 15.74
CA ALA A 193 -22.35 34.40 16.21
C ALA A 193 -21.76 33.58 15.04
N LEU A 194 -22.57 33.31 14.01
CA LEU A 194 -22.16 32.59 12.81
C LEU A 194 -21.11 33.38 12.03
N ASN A 195 -21.34 34.67 11.79
CA ASN A 195 -20.39 35.53 11.09
C ASN A 195 -19.05 35.59 11.83
N LEU A 196 -19.06 35.73 13.15
CA LEU A 196 -17.86 35.72 13.98
C LEU A 196 -17.14 34.37 13.91
N TYR A 197 -17.89 33.27 13.95
CA TYR A 197 -17.34 31.93 13.81
C TYR A 197 -16.64 31.73 12.47
N GLU A 198 -17.28 32.11 11.37
CA GLU A 198 -16.69 32.01 10.03
C GLU A 198 -15.44 32.89 9.89
N GLN A 199 -15.48 34.10 10.45
CA GLN A 199 -14.33 35.00 10.45
C GLN A 199 -13.15 34.40 11.21
N GLU A 200 -13.36 33.88 12.42
CA GLU A 200 -12.30 33.23 13.20
C GLU A 200 -11.78 31.96 12.50
N ARG A 201 -12.67 31.16 11.92
CA ARG A 201 -12.31 29.96 11.13
C ARG A 201 -11.48 30.31 9.91
N HIS A 202 -11.86 31.37 9.18
CA HIS A 202 -11.12 31.84 8.01
C HIS A 202 -9.74 32.38 8.40
N GLN A 203 -9.65 33.18 9.46
CA GLN A 203 -8.37 33.68 9.97
C GLN A 203 -7.45 32.55 10.41
N LEU A 204 -7.99 31.50 11.06
CA LEU A 204 -7.23 30.32 11.41
C LEU A 204 -6.70 29.59 10.18
N TRP A 205 -7.54 29.40 9.16
CA TRP A 205 -7.14 28.77 7.90
C TRP A 205 -6.01 29.55 7.20
N VAL A 206 -6.13 30.88 7.10
CA VAL A 206 -5.09 31.74 6.53
C VAL A 206 -3.78 31.65 7.32
N ARG A 207 -3.84 31.60 8.65
CA ARG A 207 -2.65 31.47 9.49
C ARG A 207 -1.94 30.13 9.22
N LEU A 208 -2.69 29.03 9.21
CA LEU A 208 -2.14 27.70 8.97
C LEU A 208 -1.56 27.57 7.56
N SER A 209 -2.20 28.14 6.54
CA SER A 209 -1.68 28.13 5.17
C SER A 209 -0.36 28.91 5.05
N MET A 210 -0.26 30.06 5.72
CA MET A 210 0.97 30.87 5.75
C MET A 210 2.10 30.16 6.48
N GLU A 211 1.81 29.47 7.59
CA GLU A 211 2.79 28.66 8.32
C GLU A 211 3.30 27.48 7.49
N GLU A 212 2.43 26.81 6.74
CA GLU A 212 2.83 25.72 5.85
C GLU A 212 3.71 26.23 4.70
N GLN A 213 3.29 27.31 4.04
CA GLN A 213 4.07 27.93 2.96
C GLN A 213 5.44 28.42 3.45
N ALA A 214 5.50 28.98 4.66
CA ALA A 214 6.76 29.36 5.29
C ALA A 214 7.64 28.13 5.58
N ARG A 215 7.06 27.00 5.99
CA ARG A 215 7.78 25.74 6.22
C ARG A 215 8.34 25.19 4.91
N GLU A 216 7.54 25.13 3.85
CA GLU A 216 8.01 24.69 2.52
C GLU A 216 9.14 25.57 2.00
N THR A 217 9.01 26.89 2.16
CA THR A 217 10.07 27.84 1.77
C THR A 217 11.36 27.59 2.56
N ARG A 218 11.27 27.33 3.87
CA ARG A 218 12.45 26.99 4.69
C ARG A 218 13.11 25.68 4.24
N ILE A 219 12.32 24.66 3.94
CA ILE A 219 12.84 23.38 3.43
C ILE A 219 13.49 23.57 2.06
N HIS A 220 12.84 24.30 1.15
CA HIS A 220 13.37 24.59 -0.17
C HIS A 220 14.71 25.33 -0.07
N ASN A 221 14.78 26.37 0.76
CA ASN A 221 16.02 27.12 0.98
C ASN A 221 17.13 26.24 1.54
N ALA A 222 16.84 25.36 2.51
CA ALA A 222 17.82 24.43 3.07
C ALA A 222 18.35 23.42 2.02
N ILE A 223 17.48 22.94 1.12
CA ILE A 223 17.88 22.04 0.02
C ILE A 223 18.78 22.79 -0.98
N VAL A 224 18.43 24.02 -1.33
CA VAL A 224 19.23 24.85 -2.24
C VAL A 224 20.60 25.16 -1.64
N GLU A 225 20.66 25.49 -0.34
CA GLU A 225 21.91 25.73 0.38
C GLU A 225 22.81 24.48 0.39
N ASP A 226 22.27 23.31 0.75
CA ASP A 226 23.02 22.03 0.69
C ASP A 226 23.52 21.70 -0.72
N MET A 227 22.73 22.00 -1.75
CA MET A 227 23.14 21.80 -3.14
C MET A 227 24.27 22.75 -3.56
N MET A 228 24.22 24.02 -3.15
CA MET A 228 25.30 24.99 -3.40
C MET A 228 26.59 24.57 -2.70
N ASP A 229 26.50 24.13 -1.44
CA ASP A 229 27.67 23.67 -0.68
C ASP A 229 28.33 22.46 -1.34
N LYS A 230 27.54 21.51 -1.85
CA LYS A 230 28.05 20.38 -2.64
C LYS A 230 28.74 20.84 -3.92
N GLN A 231 28.14 21.74 -4.68
CA GLN A 231 28.77 22.29 -5.89
C GLN A 231 30.09 22.99 -5.58
N LEU A 232 30.14 23.76 -4.49
CA LEU A 232 31.33 24.49 -4.08
C LEU A 232 32.43 23.55 -3.58
N TYR A 233 32.06 22.46 -2.89
CA TYR A 233 32.96 21.38 -2.54
C TYR A 233 33.56 20.68 -3.77
N GLU A 234 32.73 20.33 -4.76
CA GLU A 234 33.19 19.72 -6.01
C GLU A 234 34.13 20.65 -6.79
N GLN A 235 33.80 21.95 -6.86
CA GLN A 235 34.66 22.95 -7.50
C GLN A 235 36.01 23.09 -6.79
N ARG A 236 36.03 23.13 -5.45
CA ARG A 236 37.28 23.15 -4.67
C ARG A 236 38.11 21.90 -4.93
N ARG A 237 37.48 20.72 -4.95
CA ARG A 237 38.16 19.46 -5.26
C ARG A 237 38.76 19.47 -6.67
N ALA A 238 38.01 19.94 -7.67
CA ALA A 238 38.50 20.08 -9.04
C ALA A 238 39.70 21.04 -9.12
N ASN A 239 39.64 22.19 -8.43
CA ASN A 239 40.74 23.15 -8.37
C ASN A 239 42.01 22.56 -7.72
N VAL A 240 41.87 21.77 -6.65
CA VAL A 240 42.99 21.07 -6.01
C VAL A 240 43.59 20.01 -6.92
N LEU A 241 42.76 19.26 -7.66
CA LEU A 241 43.26 18.28 -8.63
C LEU A 241 44.00 18.96 -9.78
N LEU A 242 43.47 20.06 -10.32
CA LEU A 242 44.11 20.83 -11.38
C LEU A 242 45.44 21.45 -10.92
N SER A 243 45.51 22.00 -9.70
CA SER A 243 46.76 22.54 -9.16
C SER A 243 47.78 21.44 -8.89
N GLY A 244 47.36 20.28 -8.39
CA GLY A 244 48.21 19.11 -8.21
C GLY A 244 48.80 18.60 -9.52
N ILE A 245 48.00 18.54 -10.59
CA ILE A 245 48.48 18.18 -11.94
C ILE A 245 49.49 19.22 -12.43
N LEU A 246 49.20 20.51 -12.28
CA LEU A 246 50.10 21.60 -12.70
C LEU A 246 51.47 21.49 -12.00
N VAL A 247 51.47 21.26 -10.68
CA VAL A 247 52.70 21.05 -9.88
C VAL A 247 53.45 19.78 -10.32
N ALA A 248 52.74 18.69 -10.61
CA ALA A 248 53.38 17.46 -11.09
C ALA A 248 54.03 17.66 -12.47
N THR A 249 53.37 18.38 -13.39
CA THR A 249 53.93 18.71 -14.72
C THR A 249 55.12 19.65 -14.65
N THR A 250 55.11 20.65 -13.76
CA THR A 250 56.28 21.53 -13.58
C THR A 250 57.42 20.80 -12.90
N ALA A 251 57.16 19.95 -11.90
CA ALA A 251 58.19 19.13 -11.25
C ALA A 251 58.86 18.15 -12.22
N THR A 252 58.08 17.51 -13.11
CA THR A 252 58.63 16.63 -14.16
C THR A 252 59.41 17.41 -15.21
N ALA A 253 58.94 18.60 -15.63
CA ALA A 253 59.70 19.46 -16.52
C ALA A 253 61.04 19.92 -15.91
N VAL A 254 61.03 20.29 -14.63
CA VAL A 254 62.24 20.66 -13.87
C VAL A 254 63.19 19.47 -13.74
N ALA A 255 62.68 18.28 -13.40
CA ALA A 255 63.47 17.07 -13.30
C ALA A 255 64.07 16.63 -14.66
N ALA A 256 63.34 16.84 -15.76
CA ALA A 256 63.85 16.60 -17.12
C ALA A 256 64.92 17.62 -17.54
N SER A 257 64.90 18.82 -16.96
CA SER A 257 65.90 19.88 -17.19
C SER A 257 67.12 19.81 -16.25
N ALA A 258 67.11 18.90 -15.26
CA ALA A 258 68.21 18.76 -14.32
C ALA A 258 69.40 18.04 -14.99
N PRO A 259 70.64 18.57 -14.90
CA PRO A 259 71.81 17.99 -15.54
C PRO A 259 72.15 16.63 -14.94
N ARG A 260 72.20 15.59 -15.79
CA ARG A 260 72.73 14.27 -15.42
C ARG A 260 74.25 14.36 -15.24
N TYR A 261 74.73 14.28 -14.01
CA TYR A 261 76.15 14.05 -13.74
C TYR A 261 76.51 12.61 -14.13
N HIS A 262 77.19 12.45 -15.27
CA HIS A 262 77.88 11.22 -15.64
C HIS A 262 79.18 11.12 -14.85
N TYR A 263 79.23 10.21 -13.87
CA TYR A 263 80.48 9.80 -13.24
C TYR A 263 81.25 8.90 -14.21
N HIS A 264 82.30 9.44 -14.82
CA HIS A 264 83.31 8.66 -15.54
C HIS A 264 84.26 8.03 -14.52
N TYR A 265 84.24 6.70 -14.41
CA TYR A 265 85.30 5.94 -13.76
C TYR A 265 86.50 5.87 -14.72
N HIS A 266 87.63 6.45 -14.32
CA HIS A 266 88.94 6.19 -14.94
C HIS A 266 89.65 5.11 -14.13
N TYR A 267 90.17 4.11 -14.85
CA TYR A 267 91.10 3.08 -14.37
C TYR A 267 92.43 3.70 -13.90
#